data_AF-A0A157Z2H6-F1
#
_entry.id   AF-A0A157Z2H6-F1
#
_cell.length_a   1.000
_cell.length_b   1.000
_cell.length_c   1.000
_cell.angle_alpha   90.00
_cell.angle_beta   90.00
_cell.angle_gamma   90.00
#
_symmetry.space_group_name_H-M   'P 1'
#
loop_
_entity.id
_entity.type
_entity.pdbx_description
1 polymer ?
#
loop_
_entity_poly.entity_id
_entity_poly.type
_entity_poly.pdbx_seq_one_letter_code
_entity_poly.pdbx_strand_id
1 'polypeptide(L)'
;MKPDQLRSHKQALKTLTASPKFRQMNKSKWPKPFNRMARPRVQATDLIPVSDAHRVLFMWRDGDEITDRSFYGHLIFTSPKGDLYPLFEFHYHPSHKGVHCKLPCETTIDYRNRLLPGAPELNLESSRVFDPGVSDDRSALIVLFCRATGITISNEQNGQGDLLCKLNS
;
A
#
# COMPACT_ATOMS: atom_id res chain seq x y z
N MET A 1 -13.87 -10.50 -7.28
CA MET A 1 -12.87 -11.56 -7.58
C MET A 1 -13.21 -12.79 -6.74
N LYS A 2 -13.03 -14.04 -7.22
CA LYS A 2 -13.33 -15.21 -6.38
C LYS A 2 -12.28 -15.33 -5.25
N PRO A 3 -12.66 -15.84 -4.06
CA PRO A 3 -11.72 -15.99 -2.94
C PRO A 3 -10.42 -16.74 -3.28
N ASP A 4 -10.51 -17.83 -4.05
CA ASP A 4 -9.33 -18.61 -4.45
C ASP A 4 -8.40 -17.83 -5.39
N GLN A 5 -8.94 -17.03 -6.30
CA GLN A 5 -8.13 -16.16 -7.17
C GLN A 5 -7.37 -15.12 -6.33
N LEU A 6 -8.05 -14.48 -5.38
CA LEU A 6 -7.42 -13.51 -4.49
C LEU A 6 -6.35 -14.17 -3.60
N ARG A 7 -6.60 -15.39 -3.12
CA ARG A 7 -5.63 -16.19 -2.36
C ARG A 7 -4.36 -16.44 -3.17
N SER A 8 -4.49 -16.86 -4.44
CA SER A 8 -3.33 -17.08 -5.32
C SER A 8 -2.50 -15.81 -5.50
N HIS A 9 -3.12 -14.65 -5.69
CA HIS A 9 -2.40 -13.38 -5.77
C HIS A 9 -1.66 -13.03 -4.46
N LYS A 10 -2.28 -13.28 -3.31
CA LYS A 10 -1.64 -13.07 -2.00
C LYS A 10 -0.45 -13.99 -1.79
N GLN A 11 -0.55 -15.25 -2.19
CA GLN A 11 0.49 -16.27 -2.01
C GLN A 11 1.62 -16.20 -3.06
N ALA A 12 1.42 -15.48 -4.17
CA ALA A 12 2.46 -15.29 -5.18
C ALA A 12 3.75 -14.71 -4.55
N LEU A 13 4.92 -15.17 -5.00
CA LEU A 13 6.18 -14.59 -4.55
C LEU A 13 6.25 -13.12 -4.96
N LYS A 14 6.48 -12.23 -3.99
CA LYS A 14 6.60 -10.79 -4.20
C LYS A 14 7.76 -10.26 -3.37
N THR A 15 8.62 -9.45 -3.99
CA THR A 15 9.78 -8.85 -3.34
C THR A 15 9.84 -7.35 -3.63
N LEU A 16 9.90 -6.53 -2.58
CA LEU A 16 10.19 -5.11 -2.69
C LEU A 16 11.70 -4.91 -2.60
N THR A 17 12.33 -4.53 -3.71
CA THR A 17 13.79 -4.49 -3.82
C THR A 17 14.42 -3.14 -3.57
N ALA A 18 13.66 -2.06 -3.75
CA ALA A 18 14.14 -0.70 -3.57
C ALA A 18 13.32 0.05 -2.52
N SER A 19 14.00 0.89 -1.75
CA SER A 19 13.34 1.81 -0.83
C SER A 19 12.38 2.73 -1.61
N PRO A 20 11.09 2.76 -1.25
CA PRO A 20 10.12 3.59 -1.97
C PRO A 20 10.47 5.07 -1.91
N LYS A 21 10.49 5.74 -3.08
CA LYS A 21 10.76 7.18 -3.20
C LYS A 21 9.47 7.94 -3.43
N PHE A 22 9.12 8.84 -2.53
CA PHE A 22 7.93 9.67 -2.64
C PHE A 22 8.22 10.94 -3.45
N ARG A 23 7.27 11.31 -4.30
CA ARG A 23 7.30 12.52 -5.11
C ARG A 23 5.92 13.15 -5.13
N GLN A 24 5.85 14.46 -5.36
CA GLN A 24 4.58 15.14 -5.54
C GLN A 24 3.78 14.49 -6.67
N MET A 25 2.52 14.15 -6.39
CA MET A 25 1.68 13.44 -7.33
C MET A 25 1.27 14.36 -8.50
N ASN A 26 1.44 13.87 -9.74
CA ASN A 26 1.01 14.58 -10.94
C ASN A 26 -0.16 13.84 -11.60
N LYS A 27 -1.34 14.46 -11.57
CA LYS A 27 -2.58 13.88 -12.12
C LYS A 27 -2.47 13.36 -13.55
N SER A 28 -1.69 14.01 -14.42
CA SER A 28 -1.61 13.64 -15.84
C SER A 28 -0.72 12.43 -16.11
N LYS A 29 0.23 12.14 -15.21
CA LYS A 29 1.18 11.03 -15.38
C LYS A 29 0.67 9.70 -14.84
N TRP A 30 -0.41 9.72 -14.06
CA TRP A 30 -0.84 8.57 -13.27
C TRP A 30 -1.98 7.81 -13.95
N PRO A 31 -1.97 6.47 -13.92
CA PRO A 31 -3.05 5.69 -14.49
C PRO A 31 -4.34 5.83 -13.67
N LYS A 32 -5.48 5.58 -14.32
CA LYS A 32 -6.72 5.30 -13.58
C LYS A 32 -6.53 3.97 -12.80
N PRO A 33 -7.12 3.83 -11.60
CA PRO A 33 -7.97 4.79 -10.90
C PRO A 33 -7.24 5.87 -10.08
N PHE A 34 -5.91 5.77 -9.95
CA PHE A 34 -5.11 6.57 -9.00
C PHE A 34 -5.03 8.05 -9.35
N ASN A 35 -5.13 8.43 -10.63
CA ASN A 35 -5.12 9.85 -11.01
C ASN A 35 -6.17 10.72 -10.30
N ARG A 36 -7.26 10.14 -9.78
CA ARG A 36 -8.28 10.84 -8.98
C ARG A 36 -7.84 11.17 -7.55
N MET A 37 -6.77 10.53 -7.07
CA MET A 37 -6.20 10.74 -5.75
C MET A 37 -5.16 11.88 -5.73
N ALA A 38 -4.78 12.40 -6.91
CA ALA A 38 -3.91 13.57 -7.00
C ALA A 38 -4.63 14.79 -6.40
N ARG A 39 -4.13 15.23 -5.24
CA ARG A 39 -4.62 16.39 -4.48
C ARG A 39 -3.43 17.19 -3.96
N PRO A 40 -3.62 18.46 -3.58
CA PRO A 40 -2.59 19.22 -2.86
C PRO A 40 -2.06 18.41 -1.67
N ARG A 41 -0.75 18.53 -1.40
CA ARG A 41 -0.06 17.87 -0.28
C ARG A 41 -0.03 16.33 -0.33
N VAL A 42 -0.45 15.71 -1.44
CA VAL A 42 -0.29 14.26 -1.64
C VAL A 42 1.01 13.96 -2.37
N GLN A 43 1.83 13.14 -1.74
CA GLN A 43 3.00 12.55 -2.35
C GLN A 43 2.78 11.05 -2.55
N ALA A 44 3.42 10.50 -3.57
CA ALA A 44 3.27 9.11 -3.91
C ALA A 44 4.52 8.55 -4.60
N THR A 45 4.67 7.23 -4.57
CA THR A 45 5.75 6.52 -5.27
C THR A 45 5.40 6.29 -6.72
N ASP A 46 6.34 5.89 -7.57
CA ASP A 46 5.95 5.28 -8.85
C ASP A 46 5.21 3.94 -8.59
N LEU A 47 4.66 3.30 -9.63
CA LEU A 47 4.16 1.92 -9.53
C LEU A 47 5.35 0.97 -9.44
N ILE A 48 5.70 0.56 -8.21
CA ILE A 48 6.89 -0.25 -7.95
C ILE A 48 6.59 -1.71 -8.29
N PRO A 49 7.36 -2.35 -9.20
CA PRO A 49 7.25 -3.79 -9.42
C PRO A 49 7.71 -4.57 -8.19
N VAL A 50 6.88 -5.53 -7.77
CA VAL A 50 7.24 -6.51 -6.73
C VAL A 50 7.22 -7.95 -7.26
N SER A 51 6.75 -8.15 -8.48
CA SER A 51 6.90 -9.36 -9.31
C SER A 51 6.51 -9.00 -10.74
N ASP A 52 6.56 -9.94 -11.69
CA ASP A 52 6.17 -9.69 -13.08
C ASP A 52 4.73 -9.14 -13.20
N ALA A 53 3.82 -9.72 -12.42
CA ALA A 53 2.39 -9.44 -12.48
C ALA A 53 1.87 -8.47 -11.41
N HIS A 54 2.69 -8.09 -10.42
CA HIS A 54 2.22 -7.27 -9.29
C HIS A 54 3.00 -5.97 -9.16
N ARG A 55 2.27 -4.91 -8.83
CA ARG A 55 2.79 -3.59 -8.53
C ARG A 55 2.30 -3.15 -7.16
N VAL A 56 3.12 -2.36 -6.47
CA VAL A 56 2.70 -1.64 -5.28
C VAL A 56 2.78 -0.15 -5.50
N LEU A 57 1.94 0.55 -4.77
CA LEU A 57 1.89 2.01 -4.74
C LEU A 57 1.76 2.44 -3.30
N PHE A 58 2.63 3.37 -2.87
CA PHE A 58 2.49 4.04 -1.60
C PHE A 58 2.18 5.51 -1.80
N MET A 59 1.34 6.05 -0.95
CA MET A 59 0.98 7.46 -0.93
C MET A 59 0.96 7.96 0.51
N TRP A 60 1.24 9.23 0.69
CA TRP A 60 0.93 9.89 1.93
C TRP A 60 0.46 11.31 1.66
N ARG A 61 -0.38 11.81 2.55
CA ARG A 61 -0.90 13.16 2.52
C ARG A 61 -0.38 13.91 3.73
N ASP A 62 0.14 15.10 3.47
CA ASP A 62 0.52 16.03 4.52
C ASP A 62 -0.68 16.88 4.98
N GLY A 63 -0.57 17.43 6.18
CA GLY A 63 -1.61 18.16 6.89
C GLY A 63 -0.98 19.16 7.85
N ASP A 64 -1.73 20.18 8.22
CA ASP A 64 -1.25 21.18 9.19
C ASP A 64 -1.08 20.52 10.57
N GLU A 65 -1.98 19.60 10.92
CA GLU A 65 -1.89 18.77 12.12
C GLU A 65 -1.59 17.30 11.79
N ILE A 66 -1.04 16.55 12.75
CA ILE A 66 -0.79 15.10 12.61
C ILE A 66 -2.08 14.34 12.26
N THR A 67 -3.22 14.77 12.78
CA THR A 67 -4.54 14.17 12.55
C THR A 67 -5.06 14.34 11.13
N ASP A 68 -4.54 15.33 10.40
CA ASP A 68 -4.89 15.60 9.01
C ASP A 68 -4.04 14.80 8.01
N ARG A 69 -2.96 14.21 8.51
CA ARG A 69 -2.06 13.36 7.72
C ARG A 69 -2.66 11.99 7.50
N SER A 70 -2.27 11.35 6.41
CA SER A 70 -2.66 9.97 6.15
C SER A 70 -1.65 9.24 5.29
N PHE A 71 -1.68 7.91 5.38
CA PHE A 71 -0.84 7.03 4.57
C PHE A 71 -1.71 5.99 3.87
N TYR A 72 -1.34 5.67 2.63
CA TYR A 72 -2.02 4.69 1.81
C TYR A 72 -1.03 3.72 1.17
N GLY A 73 -1.42 2.45 1.10
CA GLY A 73 -0.72 1.41 0.35
C GLY A 73 -1.70 0.66 -0.54
N HIS A 74 -1.31 0.37 -1.78
CA HIS A 74 -2.11 -0.41 -2.71
C HIS A 74 -1.30 -1.56 -3.28
N LEU A 75 -1.84 -2.79 -3.22
CA LEU A 75 -1.34 -3.92 -4.01
C LEU A 75 -2.21 -4.05 -5.26
N ILE A 76 -1.57 -4.14 -6.40
CA ILE A 76 -2.21 -4.11 -7.70
C ILE A 76 -1.72 -5.30 -8.53
N PHE A 77 -2.65 -6.01 -9.16
CA PHE A 77 -2.34 -6.94 -10.23
C PHE A 77 -2.42 -6.21 -11.57
N THR A 78 -1.40 -6.38 -12.41
CA THR A 78 -1.36 -5.86 -13.77
C THR A 78 -1.62 -7.00 -14.73
N SER A 79 -2.71 -6.92 -15.50
CA SER A 79 -2.99 -7.93 -16.52
C SER A 79 -2.01 -7.82 -17.69
N PRO A 80 -1.88 -8.88 -18.52
CA PRO A 80 -1.09 -8.81 -19.75
C PRO A 80 -1.53 -7.69 -20.72
N LYS A 81 -2.76 -7.20 -20.61
CA LYS A 81 -3.30 -6.09 -21.42
C LYS A 81 -3.01 -4.70 -20.82
N GLY A 82 -2.38 -4.64 -19.64
CA GLY A 82 -2.04 -3.40 -18.95
C GLY A 82 -3.14 -2.88 -18.01
N ASP A 83 -4.25 -3.59 -17.87
CA ASP A 83 -5.31 -3.22 -16.91
C ASP A 83 -4.80 -3.39 -15.46
N LEU A 84 -5.21 -2.48 -14.57
CA LEU A 84 -4.82 -2.48 -13.17
C LEU A 84 -5.97 -2.94 -12.27
N TYR A 85 -5.74 -4.00 -11.51
CA TYR A 85 -6.73 -4.59 -10.61
C TYR A 85 -6.25 -4.38 -9.17
N PRO A 86 -6.90 -3.52 -8.37
CA PRO A 86 -6.58 -3.40 -6.96
C PRO A 86 -6.93 -4.71 -6.25
N LEU A 87 -5.95 -5.26 -5.54
CA LEU A 87 -6.06 -6.49 -4.77
C LEU A 87 -6.17 -6.21 -3.27
N PHE A 88 -5.58 -5.11 -2.82
CA PHE A 88 -5.56 -4.71 -1.42
C PHE A 88 -5.38 -3.20 -1.31
N GLU A 89 -6.13 -2.58 -0.43
CA GLU A 89 -5.94 -1.18 -0.04
C GLU A 89 -5.66 -1.13 1.45
N PHE A 90 -4.65 -0.36 1.84
CA PHE A 90 -4.23 -0.12 3.21
C PHE A 90 -4.32 1.37 3.47
N HIS A 91 -5.10 1.77 4.47
CA HIS A 91 -5.34 3.17 4.81
C HIS A 91 -4.99 3.37 6.27
N TYR A 92 -4.15 4.35 6.56
CA TYR A 92 -3.81 4.73 7.92
C TYR A 92 -4.10 6.21 8.13
N HIS A 93 -4.85 6.48 9.20
CA HIS A 93 -5.20 7.82 9.65
C HIS A 93 -4.86 7.92 11.14
N PRO A 94 -3.95 8.82 11.56
CA PRO A 94 -3.56 8.98 12.96
C PRO A 94 -4.75 9.32 13.88
N SER A 95 -5.79 9.91 13.31
CA SER A 95 -6.84 10.59 14.04
C SER A 95 -7.95 9.70 14.61
N HIS A 96 -8.23 8.51 14.05
CA HIS A 96 -9.49 7.86 14.44
C HIS A 96 -9.46 6.34 14.66
N LYS A 97 -8.66 5.51 13.98
CA LYS A 97 -8.97 4.05 13.97
C LYS A 97 -7.82 3.08 13.65
N GLY A 98 -6.56 3.50 13.74
CA GLY A 98 -5.44 2.63 13.38
C GLY A 98 -5.41 2.33 11.88
N VAL A 99 -5.08 1.10 11.50
CA VAL A 99 -4.92 0.70 10.10
C VAL A 99 -6.19 0.03 9.59
N HIS A 100 -6.70 0.50 8.46
CA HIS A 100 -7.82 -0.09 7.73
C HIS A 100 -7.35 -0.75 6.45
N CYS A 101 -7.96 -1.88 6.13
CA CYS A 101 -7.61 -2.66 4.96
C CYS A 101 -8.85 -3.10 4.18
N LYS A 102 -8.78 -3.09 2.84
CA LYS A 102 -9.88 -3.52 1.97
C LYS A 102 -9.42 -4.57 0.98
N LEU A 103 -10.32 -5.49 0.64
CA LEU A 103 -10.07 -6.61 -0.27
C LEU A 103 -11.26 -6.82 -1.22
N PRO A 104 -11.04 -7.13 -2.51
CA PRO A 104 -12.12 -7.43 -3.46
C PRO A 104 -12.63 -8.88 -3.32
N CYS A 105 -12.75 -9.41 -2.10
CA CYS A 105 -13.31 -10.73 -1.82
C CYS A 105 -14.84 -10.67 -1.77
N GLU A 106 -15.48 -11.78 -2.17
CA GLU A 106 -16.94 -11.97 -2.04
C GLU A 106 -17.79 -10.89 -2.73
N THR A 107 -17.22 -10.21 -3.72
CA THR A 107 -17.89 -9.13 -4.44
C THR A 107 -17.84 -9.35 -5.96
N THR A 108 -18.95 -8.99 -6.60
CA THR A 108 -19.14 -8.98 -8.05
C THR A 108 -18.76 -7.64 -8.68
N ILE A 109 -18.36 -6.65 -7.87
CA ILE A 109 -17.98 -5.32 -8.35
C ILE A 109 -16.70 -5.41 -9.19
N ASP A 110 -16.71 -4.71 -10.32
CA ASP A 110 -15.56 -4.57 -11.20
C ASP A 110 -14.64 -3.43 -10.76
N TYR A 111 -13.44 -3.80 -10.33
CA TYR A 111 -12.40 -2.89 -9.86
C TYR A 111 -11.28 -2.65 -10.87
N ARG A 112 -11.42 -3.07 -12.13
CA ARG A 112 -10.41 -2.86 -13.19
C ARG A 112 -10.01 -1.41 -13.44
N ASN A 113 -10.91 -0.49 -13.11
CA ASN A 113 -10.74 0.95 -13.34
C ASN A 113 -11.20 1.77 -12.13
N ARG A 114 -11.32 1.13 -10.96
CA ARG A 114 -11.81 1.72 -9.72
C ARG A 114 -10.96 1.19 -8.57
N LEU A 115 -10.89 1.95 -7.48
CA LEU A 115 -10.39 1.47 -6.18
C LEU A 115 -11.37 0.45 -5.60
N LEU A 116 -11.32 0.12 -4.30
CA LEU A 116 -12.22 -0.81 -3.62
C LEU A 116 -13.37 -0.10 -2.84
N PRO A 117 -14.19 0.80 -3.43
CA PRO A 117 -15.31 1.39 -2.71
C PRO A 117 -16.37 0.34 -2.41
N GLY A 118 -16.85 0.31 -1.17
CA GLY A 118 -17.87 -0.65 -0.72
C GLY A 118 -17.35 -2.07 -0.45
N ALA A 119 -16.04 -2.32 -0.62
CA ALA A 119 -15.43 -3.57 -0.17
C ALA A 119 -15.41 -3.64 1.37
N PRO A 120 -15.53 -4.85 1.95
CA PRO A 120 -15.40 -5.04 3.39
C PRO A 120 -14.10 -4.46 3.93
N GLU A 121 -14.20 -3.78 5.07
CA GLU A 121 -13.07 -3.16 5.75
C GLU A 121 -12.62 -4.02 6.93
N LEU A 122 -11.33 -4.30 7.00
CA LEU A 122 -10.67 -5.05 8.06
C LEU A 122 -9.79 -4.08 8.85
N ASN A 123 -9.89 -4.13 10.17
CA ASN A 123 -9.02 -3.33 11.04
C ASN A 123 -7.78 -4.15 11.41
N LEU A 124 -6.60 -3.53 11.28
CA LEU A 124 -5.36 -4.05 11.84
C LEU A 124 -4.98 -3.17 13.03
N GLU A 125 -4.68 -3.82 14.14
CA GLU A 125 -4.17 -3.11 15.32
C GLU A 125 -2.77 -2.57 15.02
N SER A 126 -2.58 -1.28 15.30
CA SER A 126 -1.26 -0.65 15.31
C SER A 126 -0.75 -0.58 16.74
N SER A 127 0.47 -1.06 17.00
CA SER A 127 1.08 -1.05 18.34
C SER A 127 1.39 0.35 18.87
N ARG A 128 1.41 1.36 17.98
CA ARG A 128 1.60 2.77 18.31
C ARG A 128 0.96 3.67 17.26
N VAL A 129 0.93 4.97 17.55
CA VAL A 129 0.63 6.01 16.56
C VAL A 129 1.87 6.24 15.68
N PHE A 130 1.63 6.37 14.38
CA PHE A 130 2.61 6.74 13.37
C PHE A 130 2.32 8.16 12.86
N ASP A 131 3.35 8.93 12.56
CA ASP A 131 3.25 10.20 11.86
C ASP A 131 3.69 10.03 10.39
N PRO A 132 2.76 10.06 9.42
CA PRO A 132 3.10 9.97 8.00
C PRO A 132 4.04 11.07 7.50
N GLY A 133 4.19 12.18 8.23
CA GLY A 133 5.18 13.23 7.94
C GLY A 133 6.62 12.80 8.23
N VAL A 134 6.82 11.84 9.14
CA VAL A 134 8.13 11.30 9.52
C VAL A 134 8.52 10.13 8.61
N SER A 135 9.77 10.14 8.12
CA SER A 135 10.23 9.12 7.16
C SER A 135 10.27 7.72 7.74
N ASP A 136 10.72 7.57 8.98
CA ASP A 136 10.84 6.26 9.64
C ASP A 136 9.46 5.65 9.90
N ASP A 137 8.47 6.49 10.21
CA ASP A 137 7.09 6.05 10.41
C ASP A 137 6.44 5.61 9.09
N ARG A 138 6.74 6.29 7.97
CA ARG A 138 6.36 5.78 6.64
C ARG A 138 7.03 4.44 6.34
N SER A 139 8.31 4.27 6.67
CA SER A 139 9.02 2.99 6.48
C SER A 139 8.37 1.88 7.32
N ALA A 140 8.00 2.16 8.56
CA ALA A 140 7.30 1.20 9.41
C ALA A 140 5.92 0.83 8.84
N LEU A 141 5.15 1.80 8.33
CA LEU A 141 3.87 1.56 7.67
C LEU A 141 4.02 0.72 6.39
N ILE A 142 5.08 0.94 5.61
CA ILE A 142 5.43 0.10 4.44
C ILE A 142 5.71 -1.34 4.89
N VAL A 143 6.47 -1.54 5.97
CA VAL A 143 6.73 -2.88 6.53
C VAL A 143 5.43 -3.57 6.95
N LEU A 144 4.51 -2.86 7.61
CA LEU A 144 3.20 -3.41 7.98
C LEU A 144 2.38 -3.81 6.75
N PHE A 145 2.36 -2.97 5.71
CA PHE A 145 1.71 -3.30 4.45
C PHE A 145 2.33 -4.54 3.80
N CYS A 146 3.66 -4.63 3.73
CA CYS A 146 4.37 -5.76 3.13
C CYS A 146 4.06 -7.07 3.88
N ARG A 147 4.05 -7.04 5.22
CA ARG A 147 3.64 -8.18 6.05
C ARG A 147 2.19 -8.62 5.76
N ALA A 148 1.26 -7.66 5.70
CA ALA A 148 -0.16 -7.95 5.42
C ALA A 148 -0.41 -8.53 4.01
N THR A 149 0.51 -8.29 3.07
CA THR A 149 0.38 -8.69 1.66
C THR A 149 1.32 -9.82 1.24
N GLY A 150 2.14 -10.33 2.17
CA GLY A 150 3.12 -11.39 1.89
C GLY A 150 4.25 -10.94 0.96
N ILE A 151 4.62 -9.65 0.99
CA ILE A 151 5.74 -9.10 0.23
C ILE A 151 6.99 -9.17 1.09
N THR A 152 8.04 -9.80 0.58
CA THR A 152 9.36 -9.81 1.21
C THR A 152 10.07 -8.49 0.91
N ILE A 153 10.83 -7.93 1.84
CA ILE A 153 11.66 -6.75 1.60
C ILE A 153 13.11 -7.25 1.49
N SER A 154 13.76 -7.01 0.35
CA SER A 154 15.18 -7.38 0.22
C SER A 154 16.05 -6.23 0.75
N ASN A 155 16.81 -6.49 1.81
CA ASN A 155 17.76 -5.55 2.35
C ASN A 155 19.02 -5.50 1.45
N GLU A 156 19.02 -4.70 0.38
CA GLU A 156 20.25 -4.38 -0.37
C GLU A 156 21.04 -3.21 0.25
N GLN A 157 20.85 -2.95 1.54
CA GLN A 157 21.72 -2.06 2.31
C GLN A 157 22.30 -2.80 3.51
N ASN A 158 23.51 -3.34 3.31
CA ASN A 158 24.46 -3.57 4.39
C ASN A 158 24.54 -2.29 5.25
N GLY A 159 24.09 -2.35 6.50
CA GLY A 159 24.45 -1.33 7.50
C GLY A 159 23.46 -1.05 8.63
N GLN A 160 22.14 -1.18 8.44
CA GLN A 160 21.15 -0.79 9.48
C GLN A 160 19.86 -1.64 9.48
N GLY A 161 19.96 -2.90 9.03
CA GLY A 161 18.81 -3.81 8.94
C GLY A 161 18.55 -4.71 10.15
N ASP A 162 19.29 -4.53 11.26
CA ASP A 162 19.31 -5.51 12.35
C ASP A 162 18.40 -5.16 13.55
N LEU A 163 17.56 -4.12 13.44
CA LEU A 163 16.74 -3.64 14.56
C LEU A 163 15.24 -3.99 14.51
N LEU A 164 14.76 -4.75 13.50
CA LEU A 164 13.33 -5.10 13.41
C LEU A 164 13.02 -6.60 13.24
N CYS A 165 14.05 -7.47 13.28
CA CYS A 165 13.87 -8.94 13.24
C CYS A 165 13.92 -9.62 14.61
N LYS A 166 13.94 -8.88 15.72
CA LYS A 166 13.78 -9.44 17.06
C LYS A 166 12.52 -8.91 17.69
N LEU A 167 11.40 -9.55 17.43
CA LEU A 167 10.26 -9.64 18.35
C LEU A 167 9.41 -10.82 17.88
N ASN A 168 9.33 -11.82 18.76
CA ASN A 168 8.52 -13.04 18.72
C ASN A 168 9.19 -14.28 18.09
N SER A 169 10.22 -14.76 18.78
CA SER A 169 10.34 -16.20 19.11
C SER A 169 9.44 -16.53 20.29
#